data_AF-A0A1M7JJS6-F1
#
_entry.id   AF-A0A1M7JJS6-F1
#
_cell.length_a   1.000
_cell.length_b   1.000
_cell.length_c   1.000
_cell.angle_alpha   90.00
_cell.angle_beta   90.00
_cell.angle_gamma   90.00
#
_symmetry.space_group_name_H-M   'P 1'
#
loop_
_entity.id
_entity.type
_entity.pdbx_description
1 polymer ?
#
loop_
_entity_poly.entity_id
_entity_poly.type
_entity_poly.pdbx_seq_one_letter_code
_entity_poly.pdbx_strand_id
1 'polypeptide(L)'
;MQRKVLENLYNQGGFTLFAISDEEALPTEALQKFALALNAGARFVVIDFTGKRPLEGNAPIQAGDLSKKILTAEDINHISSSDTNITITGTNALPTSDSEFRTLYHNIKSLEKIAPQVIGIISTEQVENVGLLVSMARLLMMHVTPMSMKSAASFIEDVKEAQKIEILWLSKERPARRAYPKASKAIRRNAKATKEAFALDFQKNPEELAKVVKKLHKVSILVKNPLDGFPRIIRNLFPLLLIAVIIAPFLFVTDIDRSDSNLRDRIQERNQLSVAPSFEYTFDGVENIQRIARYAIGRFDAIITNDKMIKNYVAKTLEDNGFGVTAWEKGSLNIPPKGTTLRFSRPDEIKRPASADTIGAAWKYWTSVISDSIAYITEFYHETATATQRKHNGIDVASRQGARILAPYGAKAWTSRDERGGVIIALVRKQDVILFMHCDKLLYLNGQEVMPGDPIATVGTTGHTTGPHAHIVTGLVSKKGKKRIGNVRYDVIDPIKWFYKFKPTSK
;
A
#
# COMPACT_ATOMS: atom_id res chain seq x y z
N MET A 1 -9.66 0.67 9.95
CA MET A 1 -10.94 0.07 9.52
C MET A 1 -10.71 -0.67 8.20
N GLN A 2 -10.97 -1.99 8.13
CA GLN A 2 -10.80 -2.76 6.88
C GLN A 2 -11.75 -2.23 5.80
N ARG A 3 -11.34 -2.23 4.52
CA ARG A 3 -12.14 -1.69 3.39
C ARG A 3 -13.56 -2.28 3.35
N LYS A 4 -13.72 -3.58 3.62
CA LYS A 4 -15.03 -4.25 3.68
C LYS A 4 -15.96 -3.70 4.76
N VAL A 5 -15.42 -3.34 5.93
CA VAL A 5 -16.20 -2.75 7.04
C VAL A 5 -16.70 -1.37 6.65
N LEU A 6 -15.86 -0.55 6.03
CA LEU A 6 -16.25 0.79 5.58
C LEU A 6 -17.33 0.74 4.47
N GLU A 7 -17.26 -0.23 3.56
CA GLU A 7 -18.35 -0.45 2.58
C GLU A 7 -19.64 -0.89 3.29
N ASN A 8 -19.57 -1.79 4.27
CA ASN A 8 -20.74 -2.23 5.03
C ASN A 8 -21.40 -1.05 5.78
N LEU A 9 -20.61 -0.24 6.50
CA LEU A 9 -21.10 0.96 7.19
C LEU A 9 -21.70 2.01 6.23
N TYR A 10 -21.17 2.12 5.01
CA TYR A 10 -21.76 2.96 3.98
C TYR A 10 -23.13 2.41 3.54
N ASN A 11 -23.22 1.09 3.34
CA ASN A 11 -24.43 0.39 2.93
C ASN A 11 -25.50 0.26 4.04
N GLN A 12 -25.19 0.56 5.30
CA GLN A 12 -26.18 0.65 6.39
C GLN A 12 -27.14 1.83 6.24
N GLY A 13 -26.88 2.70 5.26
CA GLY A 13 -27.79 3.75 4.84
C GLY A 13 -27.27 5.14 5.18
N GLY A 14 -27.84 6.17 4.56
CA GLY A 14 -27.46 7.56 4.75
C GLY A 14 -28.43 8.53 4.09
N PHE A 15 -28.61 9.69 4.71
CA PHE A 15 -29.48 10.76 4.22
C PHE A 15 -28.65 11.94 3.68
N THR A 16 -28.91 12.31 2.42
CA THR A 16 -28.27 13.46 1.75
C THR A 16 -29.32 14.48 1.38
N LEU A 17 -29.06 15.75 1.69
CA LEU A 17 -29.94 16.83 1.26
C LEU A 17 -29.44 17.47 -0.03
N PHE A 18 -30.37 17.72 -0.94
CA PHE A 18 -30.17 18.47 -2.17
C PHE A 18 -30.94 19.78 -2.06
N ALA A 19 -30.21 20.88 -1.86
CA ALA A 19 -30.75 22.22 -1.78
C ALA A 19 -30.69 22.92 -3.13
N ILE A 20 -31.80 23.54 -3.51
CA ILE A 20 -31.98 24.25 -4.78
C ILE A 20 -32.96 25.41 -4.58
N SER A 21 -32.77 26.50 -5.32
CA SER A 21 -33.64 27.69 -5.23
C SER A 21 -34.97 27.50 -5.94
N ASP A 22 -36.06 27.95 -5.32
CA ASP A 22 -37.44 27.87 -5.85
C ASP A 22 -37.59 28.46 -7.26
N GLU A 23 -36.71 29.39 -7.65
CA GLU A 23 -36.69 30.01 -8.98
C GLU A 23 -36.07 29.10 -10.06
N GLU A 24 -35.42 28.00 -9.67
CA GLU A 24 -34.73 27.09 -10.59
C GLU A 24 -35.51 25.80 -10.84
N ALA A 25 -35.51 25.35 -12.10
CA ALA A 25 -36.05 24.05 -12.46
C ALA A 25 -35.21 22.93 -11.83
N LEU A 26 -35.88 21.95 -11.23
CA LEU A 26 -35.18 20.79 -10.69
C LEU A 26 -34.66 19.91 -11.86
N PRO A 27 -33.37 19.56 -11.89
CA PRO A 27 -32.84 18.67 -12.91
C PRO A 27 -33.22 17.20 -12.61
N THR A 28 -34.50 16.87 -12.78
CA THR A 28 -35.11 15.61 -12.34
C THR A 28 -34.39 14.38 -12.89
N GLU A 29 -34.08 14.35 -14.20
CA GLU A 29 -33.39 13.21 -14.82
C GLU A 29 -32.00 12.98 -14.21
N ALA A 30 -31.22 14.07 -14.05
CA ALA A 30 -29.88 13.99 -13.46
C ALA A 30 -29.94 13.57 -11.99
N LEU A 31 -30.92 14.08 -11.23
CA LEU A 31 -31.14 13.72 -9.84
C LEU A 31 -31.49 12.23 -9.70
N GLN A 32 -32.36 11.70 -10.55
CA GLN A 32 -32.74 10.28 -10.54
C GLN A 32 -31.55 9.37 -10.90
N LYS A 33 -30.77 9.70 -11.94
CA LYS A 33 -29.55 8.96 -12.29
C LYS A 33 -28.52 8.99 -11.15
N PHE A 34 -28.33 10.15 -10.53
CA PHE A 34 -27.46 10.31 -9.37
C PHE A 34 -27.91 9.46 -8.18
N ALA A 35 -29.20 9.49 -7.86
CA ALA A 35 -29.80 8.72 -6.78
C ALA A 35 -29.65 7.21 -6.99
N LEU A 36 -29.85 6.75 -8.23
CA LEU A 36 -29.67 5.36 -8.62
C LEU A 36 -28.21 4.93 -8.52
N ALA A 37 -27.26 5.75 -8.99
CA ALA A 37 -25.84 5.48 -8.92
C ALA A 37 -25.30 5.42 -7.48
N LEU A 38 -25.81 6.25 -6.57
CA LEU A 38 -25.48 6.19 -5.14
C LEU A 38 -25.87 4.85 -4.51
N ASN A 39 -26.96 4.23 -5.00
CA ASN A 39 -27.46 2.93 -4.57
C ASN A 39 -27.01 1.78 -5.48
N ALA A 40 -25.89 1.97 -6.19
CA ALA A 40 -25.28 0.94 -7.05
C ALA A 40 -26.22 0.36 -8.13
N GLY A 41 -27.19 1.14 -8.62
CA GLY A 41 -28.06 0.72 -9.71
C GLY A 41 -29.34 -0.01 -9.28
N ALA A 42 -29.54 -0.29 -7.99
CA ALA A 42 -30.67 -1.10 -7.53
C ALA A 42 -31.99 -0.31 -7.50
N ARG A 43 -32.13 0.63 -6.56
CA ARG A 43 -33.34 1.43 -6.36
C ARG A 43 -32.98 2.73 -5.65
N PHE A 44 -33.75 3.80 -5.85
CA PHE A 44 -33.61 5.02 -5.06
C PHE A 44 -34.89 5.41 -4.31
N VAL A 45 -34.71 6.20 -3.25
CA VAL A 45 -35.77 6.93 -2.55
C VAL A 45 -35.42 8.42 -2.58
N VAL A 46 -36.26 9.22 -3.22
CA VAL A 46 -36.19 10.69 -3.24
C VAL A 46 -37.42 11.25 -2.54
N ILE A 47 -37.19 12.19 -1.62
CA ILE A 47 -38.25 12.83 -0.85
C ILE A 47 -38.20 14.33 -1.14
N ASP A 48 -39.29 14.90 -1.66
CA ASP A 48 -39.41 16.34 -1.84
C ASP A 48 -40.07 16.99 -0.62
N PHE A 49 -39.28 17.73 0.17
CA PHE A 49 -39.78 18.48 1.33
C PHE A 49 -40.22 19.91 0.97
N THR A 50 -40.01 20.35 -0.27
CA THR A 50 -40.36 21.70 -0.74
C THR A 50 -41.85 21.84 -0.99
N GLY A 51 -42.49 20.79 -1.52
CA GLY A 51 -43.90 20.79 -1.93
C GLY A 51 -44.22 21.76 -3.08
N LYS A 52 -43.20 22.35 -3.70
CA LYS A 52 -43.31 23.39 -4.74
C LYS A 52 -42.85 22.91 -6.11
N ARG A 53 -42.25 21.72 -6.20
CA ARG A 53 -41.59 21.23 -7.41
C ARG A 53 -42.36 20.07 -8.05
N PRO A 54 -42.31 19.94 -9.39
CA PRO A 54 -43.00 18.89 -10.12
C PRO A 54 -42.22 17.56 -10.08
N LEU A 55 -42.07 16.95 -8.91
CA LEU A 55 -41.84 15.49 -8.87
C LEU A 55 -43.20 14.80 -8.85
N GLU A 56 -43.43 13.91 -9.81
CA GLU A 56 -44.56 12.97 -9.73
C GLU A 56 -44.26 11.96 -8.62
N GLY A 57 -44.96 12.10 -7.50
CA GLY A 57 -44.91 11.16 -6.39
C GLY A 57 -45.56 9.84 -6.81
N ASN A 58 -44.86 8.73 -6.60
CA ASN A 58 -45.40 7.39 -6.86
C ASN A 58 -45.49 6.53 -5.60
N ALA A 59 -45.09 7.09 -4.45
CA ALA A 59 -45.28 6.45 -3.16
C ALA A 59 -46.73 6.62 -2.67
N PRO A 60 -47.28 5.63 -1.94
CA PRO A 60 -48.62 5.69 -1.35
C PRO A 60 -48.74 6.64 -0.14
N ILE A 61 -47.72 7.47 0.11
CA ILE A 61 -47.62 8.36 1.26
C ILE A 61 -47.12 9.74 0.80
N GLN A 62 -47.50 10.79 1.55
CA GLN A 62 -47.02 12.14 1.31
C GLN A 62 -45.82 12.45 2.21
N ALA A 63 -44.98 13.41 1.81
CA ALA A 63 -43.81 13.83 2.59
C ALA A 63 -44.20 14.34 4.00
N GLY A 64 -45.38 14.97 4.13
CA GLY A 64 -45.94 15.41 5.41
C GLY A 64 -46.31 14.27 6.37
N ASP A 65 -46.61 13.07 5.86
CA ASP A 65 -46.95 11.92 6.69
C ASP A 65 -45.72 11.37 7.44
N LEU A 66 -44.53 11.57 6.86
CA LEU A 66 -43.27 11.11 7.42
C LEU A 66 -42.98 11.72 8.80
N SER A 67 -43.46 12.92 9.10
CA SER A 67 -43.30 13.54 10.42
C SER A 67 -44.49 13.31 11.35
N LYS A 68 -45.66 12.93 10.82
CA LYS A 68 -46.93 12.84 11.58
C LYS A 68 -47.32 11.43 12.00
N LYS A 69 -46.95 10.41 11.22
CA LYS A 69 -47.31 9.00 11.46
C LYS A 69 -46.08 8.11 11.39
N ILE A 70 -45.88 7.24 12.38
CA ILE A 70 -44.83 6.20 12.30
C ILE A 70 -45.23 5.18 11.24
N LEU A 71 -44.35 4.92 10.27
CA LEU A 71 -44.54 3.90 9.24
C LEU A 71 -44.39 2.50 9.87
N THR A 72 -45.39 1.66 9.66
CA THR A 72 -45.38 0.26 10.08
C THR A 72 -44.57 -0.60 9.11
N ALA A 73 -44.28 -1.86 9.48
CA ALA A 73 -43.63 -2.80 8.57
C ALA A 73 -44.47 -3.07 7.31
N GLU A 74 -45.81 -3.06 7.43
CA GLU A 74 -46.73 -3.19 6.30
C GLU A 74 -46.65 -1.98 5.35
N ASP A 75 -46.61 -0.76 5.90
CA ASP A 75 -46.44 0.46 5.11
C ASP A 75 -45.12 0.40 4.30
N ILE A 76 -44.03 -0.04 4.94
CA ILE A 76 -42.70 -0.18 4.29
C ILE A 76 -42.73 -1.25 3.19
N ASN A 77 -43.40 -2.38 3.43
CA ASN A 77 -43.56 -3.43 2.43
C ASN A 77 -44.44 -2.98 1.26
N HIS A 78 -45.48 -2.20 1.53
CA HIS A 78 -46.34 -1.66 0.48
C HIS A 78 -45.57 -0.65 -0.38
N ILE A 79 -44.76 0.23 0.25
CA ILE A 79 -43.87 1.16 -0.46
C ILE A 79 -42.81 0.39 -1.28
N SER A 80 -42.29 -0.72 -0.75
CA SER A 80 -41.27 -1.52 -1.44
C SER A 80 -41.83 -2.47 -2.52
N SER A 81 -43.13 -2.75 -2.51
CA SER A 81 -43.77 -3.75 -3.39
C SER A 81 -43.71 -3.43 -4.89
N SER A 82 -43.56 -2.16 -5.27
CA SER A 82 -43.34 -1.78 -6.66
C SER A 82 -41.89 -2.00 -7.06
N ASP A 83 -41.61 -2.50 -8.28
CA ASP A 83 -40.24 -2.59 -8.82
C ASP A 83 -39.69 -1.22 -9.28
N THR A 84 -40.45 -0.15 -9.07
CA THR A 84 -40.09 1.21 -9.51
C THR A 84 -39.35 1.99 -8.43
N ASN A 85 -38.51 2.93 -8.84
CA ASN A 85 -37.87 3.89 -7.94
C ASN A 85 -38.91 4.69 -7.13
N ILE A 86 -38.61 5.04 -5.89
CA ILE A 86 -39.58 5.66 -4.98
C ILE A 86 -39.37 7.17 -4.95
N THR A 87 -40.47 7.89 -5.18
CA THR A 87 -40.56 9.33 -5.02
C THR A 87 -41.70 9.66 -4.08
N ILE A 88 -41.39 10.34 -2.99
CA ILE A 88 -42.34 10.84 -2.01
C ILE A 88 -42.40 12.36 -2.14
N THR A 89 -43.57 12.90 -2.44
CA THR A 89 -43.79 14.36 -2.51
C THR A 89 -44.86 14.79 -1.50
N GLY A 90 -44.92 16.07 -1.18
CA GLY A 90 -45.99 16.61 -0.34
C GLY A 90 -45.67 17.97 0.27
N THR A 91 -46.69 18.63 0.79
CA THR A 91 -46.60 19.92 1.49
C THR A 91 -46.45 19.73 3.01
N ASN A 92 -45.83 20.68 3.71
CA ASN A 92 -45.69 20.69 5.18
C ASN A 92 -44.94 19.49 5.78
N ALA A 93 -43.80 19.12 5.18
CA ALA A 93 -43.01 17.98 5.58
C ALA A 93 -41.92 18.28 6.63
N LEU A 94 -41.81 19.54 7.09
CA LEU A 94 -40.86 19.90 8.14
C LEU A 94 -41.44 19.67 9.53
N PRO A 95 -40.67 19.04 10.44
CA PRO A 95 -41.11 18.83 11.81
C PRO A 95 -41.12 20.16 12.57
N THR A 96 -42.20 20.40 13.31
CA THR A 96 -42.42 21.58 14.16
C THR A 96 -42.22 21.31 15.64
N SER A 97 -42.16 20.03 16.03
CA SER A 97 -41.92 19.58 17.41
C SER A 97 -40.89 18.45 17.49
N ASP A 98 -40.32 18.23 18.68
CA ASP A 98 -39.39 17.13 18.95
C ASP A 98 -40.00 15.74 18.64
N SER A 99 -41.32 15.59 18.86
CA SER A 99 -42.04 14.35 18.56
C SER A 99 -42.11 14.10 17.06
N GLU A 100 -42.47 15.13 16.29
CA GLU A 100 -42.49 15.06 14.82
C GLU A 100 -41.09 14.82 14.27
N PHE A 101 -40.07 15.43 14.87
CA PHE A 101 -38.67 15.21 14.49
C PHE A 101 -38.24 13.75 14.70
N ARG A 102 -38.54 13.16 15.86
CA ARG A 102 -38.22 11.74 16.14
C ARG A 102 -38.96 10.79 15.19
N THR A 103 -40.22 11.09 14.90
CA THR A 103 -41.04 10.33 13.95
C THR A 103 -40.43 10.38 12.55
N LEU A 104 -40.08 11.57 12.08
CA LEU A 104 -39.41 11.76 10.79
C LEU A 104 -38.08 11.03 10.71
N TYR A 105 -37.25 11.15 11.75
CA TYR A 105 -35.98 10.42 11.82
C TYR A 105 -36.19 8.91 11.72
N HIS A 106 -37.11 8.36 12.51
CA HIS A 106 -37.43 6.93 12.49
C HIS A 106 -37.91 6.45 11.13
N ASN A 107 -38.77 7.23 10.47
CA ASN A 107 -39.30 6.89 9.16
C ASN A 107 -38.23 6.96 8.07
N ILE A 108 -37.34 7.97 8.08
CA ILE A 108 -36.18 8.01 7.18
C ILE A 108 -35.30 6.77 7.40
N LYS A 109 -35.05 6.34 8.65
CA LYS A 109 -34.31 5.10 8.94
C LYS A 109 -35.00 3.84 8.46
N SER A 110 -36.33 3.84 8.44
CA SER A 110 -37.08 2.72 7.88
C SER A 110 -37.00 2.68 6.35
N LEU A 111 -37.00 3.84 5.69
CA LEU A 111 -36.81 3.96 4.24
C LEU A 111 -35.37 3.60 3.80
N GLU A 112 -34.36 3.85 4.64
CA GLU A 112 -32.97 3.41 4.40
C GLU A 112 -32.85 1.87 4.27
N LYS A 113 -33.83 1.10 4.76
CA LYS A 113 -33.89 -0.37 4.54
C LYS A 113 -34.29 -0.74 3.11
N ILE A 114 -35.03 0.13 2.41
CA ILE A 114 -35.45 -0.07 1.02
C ILE A 114 -34.32 0.34 0.08
N ALA A 115 -33.83 1.57 0.25
CA ALA A 115 -32.68 2.10 -0.48
C ALA A 115 -31.70 2.72 0.53
N PRO A 116 -30.48 2.18 0.67
CA PRO A 116 -29.53 2.66 1.66
C PRO A 116 -29.33 4.18 1.63
N GLN A 117 -29.10 4.76 0.45
CA GLN A 117 -28.93 6.20 0.30
C GLN A 117 -30.27 6.85 -0.07
N VAL A 118 -30.81 7.64 0.85
CA VAL A 118 -32.04 8.43 0.66
C VAL A 118 -31.66 9.88 0.39
N ILE A 119 -32.34 10.52 -0.56
CA ILE A 119 -32.13 11.92 -0.91
C ILE A 119 -33.36 12.74 -0.52
N GLY A 120 -33.16 13.82 0.23
CA GLY A 120 -34.19 14.82 0.50
C GLY A 120 -33.94 16.09 -0.31
N ILE A 121 -34.97 16.62 -0.97
CA ILE A 121 -34.92 17.90 -1.67
C ILE A 121 -35.45 18.98 -0.73
N ILE A 122 -34.70 20.07 -0.58
CA ILE A 122 -35.10 21.25 0.20
C ILE A 122 -34.90 22.52 -0.63
N SER A 123 -35.61 23.57 -0.23
CA SER A 123 -35.54 24.89 -0.85
C SER A 123 -34.52 25.77 -0.13
N THR A 124 -33.76 26.59 -0.88
CA THR A 124 -32.86 27.58 -0.26
C THR A 124 -33.61 28.76 0.37
N GLU A 125 -34.88 28.95 0.01
CA GLU A 125 -35.76 29.98 0.56
C GLU A 125 -36.48 29.50 1.84
N GLN A 126 -36.47 28.20 2.11
CA GLN A 126 -37.09 27.59 3.28
C GLN A 126 -36.12 27.59 4.47
N VAL A 127 -36.18 28.64 5.30
CA VAL A 127 -35.27 28.82 6.45
C VAL A 127 -35.86 28.30 7.77
N GLU A 128 -37.18 28.37 7.92
CA GLU A 128 -37.87 27.94 9.16
C GLU A 128 -37.87 26.42 9.29
N ASN A 129 -37.51 25.90 10.48
CA ASN A 129 -37.54 24.48 10.88
C ASN A 129 -36.70 23.50 10.02
N VAL A 130 -36.11 23.95 8.90
CA VAL A 130 -35.26 23.13 8.01
C VAL A 130 -33.97 22.67 8.69
N GLY A 131 -33.51 23.40 9.73
CA GLY A 131 -32.33 23.05 10.50
C GLY A 131 -32.40 21.63 11.06
N LEU A 132 -33.60 21.17 11.45
CA LEU A 132 -33.83 19.81 11.91
C LEU A 132 -33.54 18.77 10.81
N LEU A 133 -33.99 18.99 9.57
CA LEU A 133 -33.62 18.13 8.43
C LEU A 133 -32.11 18.14 8.20
N VAL A 134 -31.50 19.33 8.20
CA VAL A 134 -30.06 19.49 7.99
C VAL A 134 -29.27 18.76 9.08
N SER A 135 -29.74 18.75 10.33
CA SER A 135 -29.08 18.05 11.43
C SER A 135 -29.03 16.52 11.26
N MET A 136 -30.00 15.94 10.54
CA MET A 136 -30.07 14.49 10.27
C MET A 136 -29.20 14.08 9.07
N ALA A 137 -28.96 15.01 8.15
CA ALA A 137 -28.23 14.74 6.92
C ALA A 137 -26.73 14.55 7.15
N ARG A 138 -26.11 13.72 6.32
CA ARG A 138 -24.65 13.52 6.31
C ARG A 138 -23.93 14.55 5.47
N LEU A 139 -24.59 15.03 4.43
CA LEU A 139 -24.06 15.93 3.41
C LEU A 139 -25.20 16.84 2.93
N LEU A 140 -24.88 18.12 2.78
CA LEU A 140 -25.73 19.10 2.13
C LEU A 140 -25.13 19.44 0.75
N MET A 141 -25.78 18.99 -0.31
CA MET A 141 -25.44 19.35 -1.68
C MET A 141 -26.20 20.62 -2.06
N MET A 142 -25.48 21.65 -2.49
CA MET A 142 -26.05 22.93 -2.90
C MET A 142 -25.95 23.03 -4.43
N HIS A 143 -27.09 22.94 -5.12
CA HIS A 143 -27.18 23.34 -6.53
C HIS A 143 -27.28 24.85 -6.61
N VAL A 144 -26.34 25.48 -7.32
CA VAL A 144 -26.23 26.95 -7.33
C VAL A 144 -25.89 27.43 -8.74
N THR A 145 -26.69 28.35 -9.24
CA THR A 145 -26.42 29.11 -10.46
C THR A 145 -26.05 30.56 -10.10
N PRO A 146 -25.63 31.38 -11.07
CA PRO A 146 -25.42 32.82 -10.82
C PRO A 146 -26.65 33.53 -10.25
N MET A 147 -27.87 33.06 -10.54
CA MET A 147 -29.12 33.66 -10.06
C MET A 147 -29.41 33.31 -8.59
N SER A 148 -29.24 32.03 -8.21
CA SER A 148 -29.50 31.54 -6.84
C SER A 148 -28.35 31.73 -5.86
N MET A 149 -27.22 32.31 -6.27
CA MET A 149 -26.04 32.43 -5.41
C MET A 149 -26.31 33.16 -4.10
N LYS A 150 -27.12 34.23 -4.16
CA LYS A 150 -27.44 35.04 -2.98
C LYS A 150 -28.35 34.26 -2.01
N SER A 151 -29.42 33.63 -2.50
CA SER A 151 -30.33 32.84 -1.67
C SER A 151 -29.61 31.64 -1.05
N ALA A 152 -28.83 30.91 -1.85
CA ALA A 152 -28.02 29.79 -1.37
C ALA A 152 -26.99 30.19 -0.30
N ALA A 153 -26.38 31.38 -0.44
CA ALA A 153 -25.45 31.89 0.56
C ALA A 153 -26.16 32.35 1.84
N SER A 154 -27.31 33.03 1.71
CA SER A 154 -28.14 33.47 2.85
C SER A 154 -28.63 32.27 3.65
N PHE A 155 -29.13 31.22 2.98
CA PHE A 155 -29.56 29.97 3.61
C PHE A 155 -28.50 29.42 4.58
N ILE A 156 -27.23 29.42 4.18
CA ILE A 156 -26.15 28.93 5.05
C ILE A 156 -25.83 29.93 6.17
N GLU A 157 -25.96 31.24 5.95
CA GLU A 157 -25.78 32.25 7.01
C GLU A 157 -26.87 32.17 8.08
N ASP A 158 -28.09 31.86 7.68
CA ASP A 158 -29.29 31.90 8.51
C ASP A 158 -29.52 30.56 9.23
N VAL A 159 -29.26 29.43 8.56
CA VAL A 159 -29.43 28.09 9.13
C VAL A 159 -28.14 27.64 9.84
N LYS A 160 -28.16 27.64 11.18
CA LYS A 160 -27.01 27.29 12.02
C LYS A 160 -26.48 25.87 11.75
N GLU A 161 -27.37 24.92 11.47
CA GLU A 161 -27.04 23.52 11.18
C GLU A 161 -26.32 23.40 9.83
N ALA A 162 -26.70 24.21 8.84
CA ALA A 162 -26.04 24.26 7.52
C ALA A 162 -24.59 24.75 7.65
N GLN A 163 -24.28 25.59 8.64
CA GLN A 163 -22.91 26.02 8.91
C GLN A 163 -22.04 24.90 9.49
N LYS A 164 -22.63 23.84 10.07
CA LYS A 164 -21.90 22.77 10.75
C LYS A 164 -21.76 21.52 9.89
N ILE A 165 -22.74 21.23 9.04
CA ILE A 165 -22.71 20.09 8.14
C ILE A 165 -21.63 20.23 7.07
N GLU A 166 -21.21 19.09 6.51
CA GLU A 166 -20.40 19.06 5.30
C GLU A 166 -21.23 19.55 4.11
N ILE A 167 -20.70 20.55 3.39
CA ILE A 167 -21.35 21.13 2.21
C ILE A 167 -20.59 20.72 0.95
N LEU A 168 -21.32 20.27 -0.07
CA LEU A 168 -20.83 20.13 -1.43
C LEU A 168 -21.45 21.21 -2.32
N TRP A 169 -20.63 22.20 -2.72
CA TRP A 169 -21.09 23.37 -3.45
C TRP A 169 -20.93 23.18 -4.97
N LEU A 170 -22.04 23.03 -5.70
CA LEU A 170 -22.03 22.66 -7.12
C LEU A 170 -21.94 23.88 -8.06
N SER A 171 -21.07 24.83 -7.74
CA SER A 171 -20.81 25.99 -8.59
C SER A 171 -19.34 26.41 -8.56
N LYS A 172 -18.87 26.94 -9.70
CA LYS A 172 -17.52 27.50 -9.84
C LYS A 172 -17.39 28.81 -9.07
N GLU A 173 -18.45 29.61 -9.09
CA GLU A 173 -18.52 30.88 -8.38
C GLU A 173 -18.78 30.63 -6.89
N ARG A 174 -18.27 31.53 -6.04
CA ARG A 174 -18.37 31.40 -4.59
C ARG A 174 -18.91 32.69 -4.00
N PRO A 175 -19.66 32.59 -2.88
CA PRO A 175 -20.20 33.78 -2.24
C PRO A 175 -19.06 34.69 -1.74
N ALA A 176 -19.28 35.99 -1.87
CA ALA A 176 -18.33 37.01 -1.43
C ALA A 176 -18.10 36.90 0.08
N ARG A 177 -16.85 36.62 0.48
CA ARG A 177 -16.48 36.38 1.90
C ARG A 177 -16.84 37.52 2.84
N ARG A 178 -16.86 38.77 2.35
CA ARG A 178 -17.23 39.94 3.17
C ARG A 178 -18.72 39.99 3.48
N ALA A 179 -19.57 39.58 2.53
CA ALA A 179 -21.02 39.58 2.70
C ALA A 179 -21.51 38.30 3.42
N TYR A 180 -20.91 37.15 3.11
CA TYR A 180 -21.32 35.84 3.64
C TYR A 180 -20.12 35.09 4.28
N PRO A 181 -19.64 35.54 5.45
CA PRO A 181 -18.45 34.99 6.08
C PRO A 181 -18.63 33.54 6.57
N LYS A 182 -19.78 33.17 7.13
CA LYS A 182 -20.06 31.82 7.64
C LYS A 182 -20.27 30.86 6.48
N ALA A 183 -21.01 31.25 5.44
CA ALA A 183 -21.20 30.45 4.24
C ALA A 183 -19.87 30.18 3.54
N SER A 184 -19.05 31.23 3.34
CA SER A 184 -17.71 31.09 2.75
C SER A 184 -16.82 30.15 3.57
N LYS A 185 -16.91 30.20 4.91
CA LYS A 185 -16.16 29.29 5.81
C LYS A 185 -16.67 27.85 5.71
N ALA A 186 -17.98 27.63 5.66
CA ALA A 186 -18.59 26.30 5.57
C ALA A 186 -18.21 25.61 4.25
N ILE A 187 -18.38 26.31 3.12
CA ILE A 187 -18.06 25.79 1.78
C ILE A 187 -16.57 25.42 1.63
N ARG A 188 -15.66 26.16 2.30
CA ARG A 188 -14.21 25.92 2.22
C ARG A 188 -13.75 24.62 2.87
N ARG A 189 -14.52 24.04 3.81
CA ARG A 189 -14.12 22.78 4.48
C ARG A 189 -13.92 21.63 3.49
N ASN A 190 -14.73 21.58 2.44
CA ASN A 190 -14.64 20.60 1.36
C ASN A 190 -14.12 21.15 0.04
N ALA A 191 -13.29 22.20 0.05
CA ALA A 191 -12.86 22.88 -1.17
C ALA A 191 -12.31 21.95 -2.27
N LYS A 192 -11.65 20.83 -1.90
CA LYS A 192 -11.14 19.82 -2.85
C LYS A 192 -12.25 19.02 -3.51
N ALA A 193 -13.18 18.47 -2.72
CA ALA A 193 -14.30 17.69 -3.25
C ALA A 193 -15.28 18.58 -4.02
N THR A 194 -15.49 19.81 -3.56
CA THR A 194 -16.19 20.88 -4.29
C THR A 194 -15.55 21.12 -5.65
N LYS A 195 -14.20 21.19 -5.72
CA LYS A 195 -13.47 21.39 -6.99
C LYS A 195 -13.66 20.24 -7.97
N GLU A 196 -13.62 19.02 -7.46
CA GLU A 196 -13.87 17.80 -8.24
C GLU A 196 -15.33 17.74 -8.71
N ALA A 197 -16.28 18.07 -7.82
CA ALA A 197 -17.71 18.04 -8.09
C ALA A 197 -18.18 19.10 -9.08
N PHE A 198 -17.76 20.37 -9.00
CA PHE A 198 -18.22 21.37 -9.97
C PHE A 198 -17.58 21.17 -11.36
N ALA A 199 -16.39 20.55 -11.44
CA ALA A 199 -15.79 20.20 -12.72
C ALA A 199 -16.60 19.12 -13.44
N LEU A 200 -17.32 18.30 -12.68
CA LEU A 200 -18.32 17.35 -13.14
C LEU A 200 -19.67 18.08 -13.22
N ASP A 201 -20.00 18.61 -14.39
CA ASP A 201 -21.32 19.19 -14.65
C ASP A 201 -22.42 18.21 -14.19
N PHE A 202 -23.20 18.59 -13.17
CA PHE A 202 -24.14 17.70 -12.50
C PHE A 202 -25.19 17.14 -13.46
N GLN A 203 -25.65 17.95 -14.42
CA GLN A 203 -26.65 17.52 -15.39
C GLN A 203 -26.08 16.53 -16.40
N LYS A 204 -24.79 16.66 -16.75
CA LYS A 204 -24.13 15.82 -17.75
C LYS A 204 -23.55 14.54 -17.15
N ASN A 205 -23.00 14.59 -15.94
CA ASN A 205 -22.25 13.49 -15.33
C ASN A 205 -22.73 13.15 -13.89
N PRO A 206 -24.03 12.86 -13.69
CA PRO A 206 -24.58 12.58 -12.36
C PRO A 206 -23.96 11.33 -11.70
N GLU A 207 -23.59 10.31 -12.48
CA GLU A 207 -23.01 9.05 -11.97
C GLU A 207 -21.59 9.22 -11.42
N GLU A 208 -20.75 10.02 -12.09
CA GLU A 208 -19.42 10.34 -11.59
C GLU A 208 -19.49 11.20 -10.32
N LEU A 209 -20.46 12.11 -10.25
CA LEU A 209 -20.71 12.88 -9.03
C LEU A 209 -21.13 11.97 -7.86
N ALA A 210 -21.90 10.92 -8.12
CA ALA A 210 -22.26 9.93 -7.10
C ALA A 210 -21.02 9.24 -6.50
N LYS A 211 -19.94 9.01 -7.28
CA LYS A 211 -18.68 8.48 -6.77
C LYS A 211 -17.98 9.47 -5.82
N VAL A 212 -18.01 10.77 -6.13
CA VAL A 212 -17.47 11.83 -5.25
C VAL A 212 -18.24 11.87 -3.93
N VAL A 213 -19.58 11.82 -3.99
CA VAL A 213 -20.45 11.81 -2.80
C VAL A 213 -20.24 10.55 -1.96
N LYS A 214 -20.15 9.37 -2.59
CA LYS A 214 -19.82 8.10 -1.91
C LYS A 214 -18.49 8.19 -1.16
N LYS A 215 -17.48 8.84 -1.74
CA LYS A 215 -16.19 9.08 -1.07
C LYS A 215 -16.35 10.02 0.13
N LEU A 216 -17.12 11.10 0.01
CA LEU A 216 -17.40 12.01 1.12
C LEU A 216 -18.14 11.33 2.27
N HIS A 217 -19.15 10.51 1.97
CA HIS A 217 -19.86 9.73 3.00
C HIS A 217 -18.90 8.81 3.76
N LYS A 218 -18.01 8.11 3.05
CA LYS A 218 -16.98 7.26 3.68
C LYS A 218 -16.02 8.05 4.57
N VAL A 219 -15.60 9.23 4.14
CA VAL A 219 -14.77 10.12 4.97
C VAL A 219 -15.53 10.53 6.23
N SER A 220 -16.81 10.92 6.11
CA SER A 220 -17.67 11.26 7.26
C SER A 220 -17.80 10.10 8.25
N ILE A 221 -17.98 8.86 7.76
CA ILE A 221 -18.00 7.65 8.60
C ILE A 221 -16.69 7.47 9.36
N LEU A 222 -15.55 7.67 8.69
CA LEU A 222 -14.22 7.55 9.32
C LEU A 222 -13.94 8.65 10.34
N VAL A 223 -14.45 9.87 10.13
CA VAL A 223 -14.31 10.98 11.08
C VAL A 223 -15.14 10.74 12.34
N LYS A 224 -16.38 10.25 12.18
CA LYS A 224 -17.27 9.93 13.31
C LYS A 224 -16.87 8.67 14.08
N ASN A 225 -16.12 7.76 13.44
CA ASN A 225 -15.55 6.58 14.06
C ASN A 225 -14.01 6.70 14.05
N PRO A 226 -13.43 7.65 14.82
CA PRO A 226 -12.00 7.78 14.90
C PRO A 226 -11.41 6.44 15.36
N LEU A 227 -10.23 6.09 14.84
CA LEU A 227 -9.49 4.93 15.34
C LEU A 227 -9.35 5.10 16.85
N ASP A 228 -9.77 4.12 17.63
CA ASP A 228 -9.58 4.07 19.08
C ASP A 228 -8.49 3.05 19.45
N GLY A 229 -7.94 3.19 20.67
CA GLY A 229 -6.86 2.36 21.18
C GLY A 229 -5.47 2.69 20.59
N PHE A 230 -4.62 1.66 20.52
CA PHE A 230 -3.20 1.79 20.14
C PHE A 230 -2.94 2.57 18.83
N PRO A 231 -3.75 2.43 17.76
CA PRO A 231 -3.54 3.21 16.53
C PRO A 231 -3.78 4.72 16.69
N ARG A 232 -4.68 5.14 17.60
CA ARG A 232 -4.92 6.57 17.92
C ARG A 232 -3.72 7.17 18.63
N ILE A 233 -3.20 6.40 19.59
CA ILE A 233 -2.03 6.74 20.40
C ILE A 233 -0.83 6.90 19.47
N ILE A 234 -0.57 5.92 18.59
CA ILE A 234 0.49 6.00 17.58
C ILE A 234 0.30 7.24 16.70
N ARG A 235 -0.89 7.48 16.14
CA ARG A 235 -1.10 8.65 15.26
C ARG A 235 -0.85 9.99 15.94
N ASN A 236 -1.24 10.11 17.22
CA ASN A 236 -1.09 11.37 17.97
C ASN A 236 0.31 11.52 18.58
N LEU A 237 0.96 10.43 19.00
CA LEU A 237 2.33 10.46 19.50
C LEU A 237 3.36 10.51 18.37
N PHE A 238 3.08 9.97 17.19
CA PHE A 238 4.08 9.89 16.12
C PHE A 238 4.68 11.24 15.73
N PRO A 239 3.91 12.35 15.59
CA PRO A 239 4.49 13.67 15.35
C PRO A 239 5.37 14.15 16.51
N LEU A 240 4.94 13.89 17.75
CA LEU A 240 5.69 14.27 18.96
C LEU A 240 6.97 13.45 19.13
N LEU A 241 6.92 12.15 18.86
CA LEU A 241 8.06 11.25 18.85
C LEU A 241 9.02 11.61 17.71
N LEU A 242 8.51 12.00 16.54
CA LEU A 242 9.34 12.45 15.43
C LEU A 242 10.07 13.75 15.78
N ILE A 243 9.36 14.72 16.38
CA ILE A 243 9.96 15.96 16.87
C ILE A 243 10.96 15.67 18.00
N ALA A 244 10.65 14.78 18.92
CA ALA A 244 11.55 14.36 19.99
C ALA A 244 12.81 13.69 19.44
N VAL A 245 12.71 12.84 18.42
CA VAL A 245 13.87 12.22 17.74
C VAL A 245 14.71 13.27 16.99
N ILE A 246 14.07 14.28 16.39
CA ILE A 246 14.77 15.37 15.70
C ILE A 246 15.49 16.28 16.70
N ILE A 247 14.89 16.56 17.85
CA ILE A 247 15.43 17.47 18.88
C ILE A 247 16.43 16.76 19.82
N ALA A 248 16.26 15.45 20.07
CA ALA A 248 17.12 14.64 20.93
C ALA A 248 18.63 14.82 20.69
N PRO A 249 19.15 14.81 19.45
CA PRO A 249 20.58 15.01 19.20
C PRO A 249 21.10 16.43 19.48
N PHE A 250 20.21 17.40 19.74
CA PHE A 250 20.58 18.78 20.06
C PHE A 250 20.46 19.12 21.55
N LEU A 251 19.60 18.42 22.29
CA LEU A 251 19.44 18.60 23.74
C LEU A 251 20.36 17.69 24.55
N PHE A 252 20.69 16.53 24.01
CA PHE A 252 21.68 15.64 24.57
C PHE A 252 22.91 15.70 23.67
N VAL A 253 23.83 16.62 24.00
CA VAL A 253 25.21 16.49 23.54
C VAL A 253 25.73 15.22 24.20
N THR A 254 25.59 14.10 23.51
CA THR A 254 26.21 12.86 23.94
C THR A 254 27.70 13.08 23.79
N ASP A 255 28.42 13.19 24.90
CA ASP A 255 29.83 12.81 24.90
C ASP A 255 29.89 11.46 24.19
N ILE A 256 30.79 11.35 23.21
CA ILE A 256 30.99 10.12 22.47
C ILE A 256 31.38 9.08 23.50
N ASP A 257 30.40 8.27 23.89
CA ASP A 257 30.59 7.19 24.82
C ASP A 257 31.61 6.25 24.17
N ARG A 258 32.80 6.18 24.77
CA ARG A 258 33.86 5.26 24.35
C ARG A 258 33.61 3.85 24.89
N SER A 259 32.46 3.58 25.50
CA SER A 259 32.08 2.22 25.81
C SER A 259 31.55 1.52 24.55
N ASP A 260 32.13 0.36 24.27
CA ASP A 260 31.75 -0.47 23.14
C ASP A 260 30.25 -0.78 23.21
N SER A 261 29.54 -0.37 22.17
CA SER A 261 28.10 -0.54 22.04
C SER A 261 27.72 -2.02 22.22
N ASN A 262 26.78 -2.29 23.13
CA ASN A 262 26.09 -3.59 23.22
C ASN A 262 25.11 -3.85 22.05
N LEU A 263 25.26 -3.15 20.92
CA LEU A 263 24.94 -3.71 19.61
C LEU A 263 25.92 -4.84 19.35
N ARG A 264 25.63 -6.00 19.96
CA ARG A 264 26.24 -7.30 19.70
C ARG A 264 26.97 -7.30 18.37
N ASP A 265 28.28 -7.46 18.48
CA ASP A 265 29.23 -7.55 17.40
C ASP A 265 28.93 -8.78 16.53
N ARG A 266 27.84 -8.71 15.76
CA ARG A 266 27.45 -9.72 14.77
C ARG A 266 28.48 -9.85 13.67
N ILE A 267 29.46 -8.93 13.59
CA ILE A 267 30.56 -9.02 12.65
C ILE A 267 31.70 -9.85 13.27
N GLN A 268 32.01 -9.71 14.56
CA GLN A 268 32.97 -10.57 15.26
C GLN A 268 32.49 -12.03 15.43
N GLU A 269 31.26 -12.30 15.89
CA GLU A 269 30.73 -13.68 15.99
C GLU A 269 30.63 -14.35 14.59
N ARG A 270 30.25 -13.59 13.55
CA ARG A 270 30.17 -14.06 12.16
C ARG A 270 31.54 -14.28 11.52
N ASN A 271 32.56 -13.54 11.94
CA ASN A 271 33.93 -13.76 11.52
C ASN A 271 34.58 -14.93 12.27
N GLN A 272 34.25 -15.16 13.54
CA GLN A 272 34.71 -16.32 14.32
C GLN A 272 34.19 -17.66 13.77
N LEU A 273 32.93 -17.73 13.31
CA LEU A 273 32.36 -18.94 12.69
C LEU A 273 33.03 -19.34 11.34
N SER A 274 33.80 -18.44 10.73
CA SER A 274 34.56 -18.72 9.51
C SER A 274 35.90 -19.42 9.75
N VAL A 275 36.34 -19.48 11.01
CA VAL A 275 37.61 -20.10 11.42
C VAL A 275 37.37 -21.49 12.03
N ALA A 276 36.11 -21.87 12.25
CA ALA A 276 35.75 -23.20 12.72
C ALA A 276 36.18 -24.27 11.69
N PRO A 277 36.85 -25.36 12.10
CA PRO A 277 37.40 -26.37 11.19
C PRO A 277 36.30 -27.20 10.49
N SER A 278 35.07 -27.14 11.00
CA SER A 278 33.90 -27.80 10.42
C SER A 278 32.61 -27.10 10.84
N PHE A 279 31.50 -27.45 10.19
CA PHE A 279 30.15 -27.14 10.66
C PHE A 279 29.23 -28.35 10.50
N GLU A 280 28.17 -28.41 11.28
CA GLU A 280 27.15 -29.46 11.16
C GLU A 280 25.93 -28.96 10.41
N TYR A 281 25.29 -29.84 9.65
CA TYR A 281 24.03 -29.57 8.97
C TYR A 281 23.07 -30.76 9.11
N THR A 282 21.86 -30.48 9.59
CA THR A 282 20.78 -31.45 9.70
C THR A 282 19.85 -31.38 8.48
N PHE A 283 19.72 -32.49 7.77
CA PHE A 283 18.95 -32.61 6.55
C PHE A 283 17.45 -32.75 6.81
N ASP A 284 16.64 -32.20 5.91
CA ASP A 284 15.17 -32.20 5.97
C ASP A 284 14.52 -33.32 5.14
N GLY A 285 15.32 -34.14 4.46
CA GLY A 285 14.86 -35.19 3.54
C GLY A 285 14.66 -34.72 2.09
N VAL A 286 14.89 -33.44 1.81
CA VAL A 286 14.74 -32.83 0.47
C VAL A 286 16.06 -32.24 -0.01
N GLU A 287 16.83 -31.62 0.88
CA GLU A 287 18.14 -31.05 0.57
C GLU A 287 19.16 -32.13 0.18
N ASN A 288 20.00 -31.83 -0.81
CA ASN A 288 21.05 -32.74 -1.26
C ASN A 288 22.43 -32.36 -0.71
N ILE A 289 23.29 -33.35 -0.51
CA ILE A 289 24.66 -33.13 0.02
C ILE A 289 25.46 -32.23 -0.93
N GLN A 290 25.23 -32.32 -2.25
CA GLN A 290 25.95 -31.54 -3.25
C GLN A 290 25.78 -30.02 -3.05
N ARG A 291 24.57 -29.53 -2.73
CA ARG A 291 24.34 -28.12 -2.42
C ARG A 291 25.08 -27.68 -1.16
N ILE A 292 25.05 -28.50 -0.11
CA ILE A 292 25.77 -28.20 1.13
C ILE A 292 27.28 -28.24 0.91
N ALA A 293 27.78 -29.16 0.08
CA ALA A 293 29.17 -29.23 -0.36
C ALA A 293 29.61 -27.98 -1.12
N ARG A 294 28.78 -27.49 -2.07
CA ARG A 294 29.04 -26.23 -2.79
C ARG A 294 29.16 -25.05 -1.83
N TYR A 295 28.25 -24.97 -0.86
CA TYR A 295 28.32 -23.98 0.21
C TYR A 295 29.56 -24.13 1.09
N ALA A 296 29.88 -25.35 1.55
CA ALA A 296 31.00 -25.62 2.45
C ALA A 296 32.33 -25.21 1.81
N ILE A 297 32.60 -25.67 0.59
CA ILE A 297 33.82 -25.34 -0.14
C ILE A 297 33.92 -23.82 -0.36
N GLY A 298 32.82 -23.17 -0.78
CA GLY A 298 32.79 -21.72 -0.96
C GLY A 298 32.99 -20.94 0.34
N ARG A 299 32.41 -21.42 1.45
CA ARG A 299 32.53 -20.82 2.78
C ARG A 299 33.97 -20.86 3.30
N PHE A 300 34.67 -21.98 3.10
CA PHE A 300 36.03 -22.16 3.62
C PHE A 300 37.09 -21.49 2.75
N ASP A 301 36.99 -21.57 1.43
CA ASP A 301 38.07 -21.13 0.53
C ASP A 301 37.69 -20.01 -0.45
N ALA A 302 36.45 -19.53 -0.42
CA ALA A 302 35.96 -18.45 -1.29
C ALA A 302 36.13 -18.74 -2.80
N ILE A 303 36.03 -20.02 -3.18
CA ILE A 303 36.19 -20.49 -4.56
C ILE A 303 34.86 -20.94 -5.18
N ILE A 304 34.80 -20.91 -6.52
CA ILE A 304 33.72 -21.51 -7.29
C ILE A 304 33.99 -23.00 -7.43
N THR A 305 32.96 -23.80 -7.22
CA THR A 305 33.04 -25.27 -7.27
C THR A 305 32.78 -25.81 -8.67
N ASN A 306 33.55 -26.83 -9.06
CA ASN A 306 33.25 -27.66 -10.24
C ASN A 306 32.82 -29.07 -9.81
N ASP A 307 32.30 -29.86 -10.74
CA ASP A 307 31.70 -31.15 -10.44
C ASP A 307 32.70 -32.17 -9.88
N LYS A 308 33.97 -32.12 -10.31
CA LYS A 308 35.04 -32.96 -9.75
C LYS A 308 35.29 -32.65 -8.28
N MET A 309 35.39 -31.36 -7.92
CA MET A 309 35.59 -30.94 -6.54
C MET A 309 34.44 -31.39 -5.65
N ILE A 310 33.20 -31.25 -6.13
CA ILE A 310 32.01 -31.63 -5.36
C ILE A 310 31.95 -33.13 -5.16
N LYS A 311 32.20 -33.91 -6.22
CA LYS A 311 32.21 -35.38 -6.13
C LYS A 311 33.22 -35.86 -5.09
N ASN A 312 34.45 -35.33 -5.12
CA ASN A 312 35.49 -35.68 -4.17
C ASN A 312 35.12 -35.27 -2.74
N TYR A 313 34.62 -34.04 -2.57
CA TYR A 313 34.27 -33.52 -1.26
C TYR A 313 33.05 -34.22 -0.63
N VAL A 314 32.05 -34.59 -1.43
CA VAL A 314 30.89 -35.38 -0.98
C VAL A 314 31.33 -36.77 -0.52
N ALA A 315 32.17 -37.46 -1.31
CA ALA A 315 32.70 -38.77 -0.94
C ALA A 315 33.47 -38.69 0.39
N LYS A 316 34.34 -37.67 0.54
CA LYS A 316 35.09 -37.44 1.77
C LYS A 316 34.20 -37.12 2.97
N THR A 317 33.19 -36.27 2.77
CA THR A 317 32.22 -35.93 3.82
C THR A 317 31.46 -37.17 4.29
N LEU A 318 31.02 -38.04 3.39
CA LEU A 318 30.34 -39.28 3.76
C LEU A 318 31.26 -40.21 4.57
N GLU A 319 32.50 -40.40 4.11
CA GLU A 319 33.52 -41.19 4.80
C GLU A 319 33.81 -40.66 6.21
N ASP A 320 34.04 -39.35 6.35
CA ASP A 320 34.35 -38.68 7.63
C ASP A 320 33.19 -38.75 8.65
N ASN A 321 31.97 -39.02 8.18
CA ASN A 321 30.78 -39.20 9.00
C ASN A 321 30.39 -40.68 9.16
N GLY A 322 31.22 -41.62 8.71
CA GLY A 322 30.99 -43.06 8.87
C GLY A 322 29.96 -43.66 7.91
N PHE A 323 29.65 -42.98 6.81
CA PHE A 323 28.75 -43.47 5.77
C PHE A 323 29.54 -43.95 4.54
N GLY A 324 28.96 -44.91 3.81
CA GLY A 324 29.52 -45.32 2.51
C GLY A 324 29.45 -44.19 1.48
N VAL A 325 30.43 -44.13 0.58
CA VAL A 325 30.54 -43.06 -0.45
C VAL A 325 29.34 -42.95 -1.40
N THR A 326 28.54 -44.02 -1.53
CA THR A 326 27.31 -44.07 -2.34
C THR A 326 26.03 -43.93 -1.50
N ALA A 327 26.15 -43.53 -0.22
CA ALA A 327 24.99 -43.43 0.67
C ALA A 327 23.95 -42.43 0.15
N TRP A 328 22.70 -42.87 0.12
CA TRP A 328 21.53 -42.06 -0.26
C TRP A 328 21.58 -41.48 -1.69
N GLU A 329 22.29 -42.14 -2.61
CA GLU A 329 22.27 -41.78 -4.02
C GLU A 329 20.86 -41.92 -4.62
N LYS A 330 20.42 -40.86 -5.30
CA LYS A 330 19.17 -40.77 -6.04
C LYS A 330 19.44 -40.00 -7.34
N GLY A 331 19.79 -40.74 -8.39
CA GLY A 331 20.31 -40.16 -9.63
C GLY A 331 21.74 -39.63 -9.44
N SER A 332 21.99 -38.36 -9.78
CA SER A 332 23.30 -37.71 -9.61
C SER A 332 23.48 -36.99 -8.26
N LEU A 333 22.51 -37.14 -7.34
CA LEU A 333 22.47 -36.42 -6.06
C LEU A 333 22.39 -37.40 -4.89
N ASN A 334 22.96 -37.02 -3.74
CA ASN A 334 22.81 -37.74 -2.48
C ASN A 334 21.79 -36.98 -1.63
N ILE A 335 20.70 -37.63 -1.23
CA ILE A 335 19.61 -37.00 -0.46
C ILE A 335 19.43 -37.74 0.87
N PRO A 336 20.08 -37.27 1.95
CA PRO A 336 19.97 -37.89 3.26
C PRO A 336 18.53 -37.86 3.80
N PRO A 337 18.11 -38.87 4.57
CA PRO A 337 16.82 -38.85 5.26
C PRO A 337 16.67 -37.65 6.19
N LYS A 338 15.41 -37.28 6.45
CA LYS A 338 15.10 -36.22 7.41
C LYS A 338 15.65 -36.55 8.80
N GLY A 339 16.36 -35.60 9.40
CA GLY A 339 16.97 -35.74 10.72
C GLY A 339 18.41 -36.25 10.68
N THR A 340 18.94 -36.63 9.52
CA THR A 340 20.37 -36.96 9.38
C THR A 340 21.21 -35.71 9.58
N THR A 341 22.20 -35.76 10.47
CA THR A 341 23.18 -34.68 10.67
C THR A 341 24.53 -35.12 10.13
N LEU A 342 25.15 -34.29 9.28
CA LEU A 342 26.51 -34.50 8.78
C LEU A 342 27.40 -33.33 9.19
N ARG A 343 28.64 -33.65 9.54
CA ARG A 343 29.73 -32.70 9.77
C ARG A 343 30.50 -32.45 8.47
N PHE A 344 30.54 -31.19 8.04
CA PHE A 344 31.26 -30.71 6.87
C PHE A 344 32.57 -30.06 7.31
N SER A 345 33.69 -30.74 7.05
CA SER A 345 35.03 -30.29 7.40
C SER A 345 35.65 -29.40 6.33
N ARG A 346 36.65 -28.60 6.70
CA ARG A 346 37.43 -27.83 5.74
C ARG A 346 38.06 -28.73 4.66
N PRO A 347 38.00 -28.39 3.36
CA PRO A 347 38.60 -29.19 2.30
C PRO A 347 40.10 -28.93 2.17
N ASP A 348 40.92 -29.50 3.06
CA ASP A 348 42.37 -29.28 3.06
C ASP A 348 43.07 -29.77 1.77
N GLU A 349 42.45 -30.70 1.05
CA GLU A 349 42.93 -31.23 -0.24
C GLU A 349 42.70 -30.27 -1.41
N ILE A 350 41.85 -29.25 -1.25
CA ILE A 350 41.59 -28.26 -2.29
C ILE A 350 42.63 -27.15 -2.18
N LYS A 351 43.48 -27.03 -3.21
CA LYS A 351 44.51 -25.97 -3.25
C LYS A 351 43.86 -24.59 -3.24
N ARG A 352 43.98 -23.92 -2.09
CA ARG A 352 43.48 -22.57 -1.87
C ARG A 352 44.22 -21.55 -2.74
N PRO A 353 43.52 -20.72 -3.53
CA PRO A 353 44.18 -19.65 -4.28
C PRO A 353 44.65 -18.55 -3.32
N ALA A 354 45.77 -17.90 -3.63
CA ALA A 354 46.32 -16.81 -2.81
C ALA A 354 45.33 -15.63 -2.64
N SER A 355 44.38 -15.47 -3.56
CA SER A 355 43.31 -14.47 -3.49
C SER A 355 42.16 -14.82 -2.54
N ALA A 356 42.11 -16.04 -1.98
CA ALA A 356 41.02 -16.48 -1.12
C ALA A 356 40.87 -15.60 0.14
N ASP A 357 41.99 -15.23 0.77
CA ASP A 357 42.00 -14.35 1.94
C ASP A 357 41.44 -12.95 1.64
N THR A 358 41.72 -12.46 0.42
CA THR A 358 41.23 -11.15 -0.05
C THR A 358 39.82 -11.21 -0.65
N ILE A 359 39.24 -12.37 -0.90
CA ILE A 359 37.87 -12.48 -1.47
C ILE A 359 36.86 -12.92 -0.41
N GLY A 360 37.29 -13.61 0.65
CA GLY A 360 36.39 -14.19 1.65
C GLY A 360 35.42 -13.19 2.29
N ALA A 361 35.84 -11.96 2.59
CA ALA A 361 34.95 -10.93 3.14
C ALA A 361 33.85 -10.51 2.16
N ALA A 362 34.21 -10.34 0.88
CA ALA A 362 33.26 -10.03 -0.18
C ALA A 362 32.34 -11.22 -0.48
N TRP A 363 32.86 -12.45 -0.47
CA TRP A 363 32.08 -13.67 -0.66
C TRP A 363 30.97 -13.79 0.39
N LYS A 364 31.33 -13.59 1.67
CA LYS A 364 30.37 -13.60 2.79
C LYS A 364 29.35 -12.48 2.66
N TYR A 365 29.79 -11.29 2.24
CA TYR A 365 28.89 -10.16 2.04
C TYR A 365 27.83 -10.50 0.98
N TRP A 366 28.24 -10.96 -0.20
CA TRP A 366 27.32 -11.24 -1.30
C TRP A 366 26.40 -12.44 -1.05
N THR A 367 26.85 -13.45 -0.29
CA THR A 367 25.96 -14.55 0.12
C THR A 367 24.97 -14.10 1.20
N SER A 368 25.37 -13.20 2.10
CA SER A 368 24.50 -12.70 3.18
C SER A 368 23.34 -11.80 2.75
N VAL A 369 23.35 -11.31 1.50
CA VAL A 369 22.21 -10.54 0.95
C VAL A 369 21.04 -11.44 0.56
N ILE A 370 21.18 -12.76 0.66
CA ILE A 370 20.10 -13.72 0.40
C ILE A 370 19.63 -14.30 1.73
N SER A 371 18.31 -14.43 1.92
CA SER A 371 17.71 -15.03 3.12
C SER A 371 17.78 -16.57 3.08
N ASP A 372 18.98 -17.08 2.86
CA ASP A 372 19.31 -18.49 2.76
C ASP A 372 20.71 -18.69 3.35
N SER A 373 20.80 -19.38 4.48
CA SER A 373 22.05 -19.57 5.22
C SER A 373 23.08 -20.42 4.46
N ILE A 374 22.63 -21.14 3.43
CA ILE A 374 23.43 -22.02 2.57
C ILE A 374 23.55 -21.49 1.13
N ALA A 375 23.36 -20.19 0.91
CA ALA A 375 23.63 -19.55 -0.38
C ALA A 375 25.14 -19.55 -0.71
N TYR A 376 25.49 -19.71 -1.98
CA TYR A 376 26.88 -19.79 -2.42
C TYR A 376 27.09 -19.13 -3.80
N ILE A 377 28.32 -18.70 -4.07
CA ILE A 377 28.68 -18.08 -5.36
C ILE A 377 28.96 -19.15 -6.42
N THR A 378 28.41 -18.95 -7.61
CA THR A 378 28.54 -19.84 -8.77
C THR A 378 29.36 -19.24 -9.90
N GLU A 379 29.40 -17.90 -10.03
CA GLU A 379 30.21 -17.23 -11.05
C GLU A 379 30.70 -15.86 -10.53
N PHE A 380 31.95 -15.50 -10.83
CA PHE A 380 32.57 -14.22 -10.49
C PHE A 380 32.58 -13.28 -11.70
N TYR A 381 32.89 -12.00 -11.47
CA TYR A 381 33.00 -11.02 -12.54
C TYR A 381 34.15 -11.33 -13.50
N HIS A 382 33.87 -11.26 -14.80
CA HIS A 382 34.82 -11.43 -15.89
C HIS A 382 34.63 -10.29 -16.90
N GLU A 383 35.59 -9.37 -16.98
CA GLU A 383 35.55 -8.21 -17.87
C GLU A 383 35.58 -8.59 -19.36
N THR A 384 36.36 -9.62 -19.67
CA THR A 384 36.56 -10.18 -21.01
C THR A 384 36.28 -11.68 -21.00
N ALA A 385 35.87 -12.21 -22.16
CA ALA A 385 35.75 -13.64 -22.35
C ALA A 385 37.14 -14.26 -22.60
N THR A 386 37.38 -15.45 -22.06
CA THR A 386 38.55 -16.29 -22.33
C THR A 386 38.08 -17.60 -22.98
N ALA A 387 39.01 -18.49 -23.32
CA ALA A 387 38.67 -19.80 -23.89
C ALA A 387 37.79 -20.67 -22.96
N THR A 388 37.82 -20.41 -21.65
CA THR A 388 37.13 -21.21 -20.63
C THR A 388 36.09 -20.43 -19.82
N GLN A 389 36.03 -19.10 -19.99
CA GLN A 389 35.12 -18.23 -19.23
C GLN A 389 34.44 -17.23 -20.15
N ARG A 390 33.12 -17.09 -20.02
CA ARG A 390 32.37 -16.04 -20.72
C ARG A 390 32.58 -14.69 -20.04
N LYS A 391 32.32 -13.61 -20.77
CA LYS A 391 32.16 -12.30 -20.16
C LYS A 391 31.00 -12.32 -19.16
N HIS A 392 31.24 -11.85 -17.94
CA HIS A 392 30.29 -11.86 -16.85
C HIS A 392 30.35 -10.53 -16.08
N ASN A 393 29.28 -9.74 -16.15
CA ASN A 393 29.27 -8.36 -15.63
C ASN A 393 28.85 -8.27 -14.15
N GLY A 394 28.91 -9.36 -13.39
CA GLY A 394 28.40 -9.41 -12.02
C GLY A 394 28.93 -10.62 -11.24
N ILE A 395 28.25 -10.95 -10.14
CA ILE A 395 28.44 -12.18 -9.36
C ILE A 395 27.12 -12.94 -9.32
N ASP A 396 27.17 -14.25 -9.49
CA ASP A 396 25.99 -15.12 -9.41
C ASP A 396 25.94 -15.82 -8.05
N VAL A 397 24.91 -15.51 -7.26
CA VAL A 397 24.67 -16.14 -5.94
C VAL A 397 23.51 -17.12 -6.07
N ALA A 398 23.83 -18.41 -6.03
CA ALA A 398 22.85 -19.49 -6.08
C ALA A 398 22.15 -19.66 -4.73
N SER A 399 20.83 -19.87 -4.81
CA SER A 399 19.96 -20.10 -3.65
C SER A 399 18.65 -20.74 -4.13
N ARG A 400 17.83 -21.24 -3.21
CA ARG A 400 16.51 -21.76 -3.55
C ARG A 400 15.60 -20.69 -4.18
N GLN A 401 14.78 -21.08 -5.14
CA GLN A 401 13.75 -20.19 -5.70
C GLN A 401 12.82 -19.69 -4.59
N GLY A 402 12.47 -18.41 -4.65
CA GLY A 402 11.64 -17.74 -3.65
C GLY A 402 12.39 -17.25 -2.41
N ALA A 403 13.69 -17.55 -2.25
CA ALA A 403 14.50 -16.96 -1.18
C ALA A 403 14.49 -15.43 -1.29
N ARG A 404 14.39 -14.70 -0.17
CA ARG A 404 14.30 -13.23 -0.20
C ARG A 404 15.69 -12.65 -0.48
N ILE A 405 15.73 -11.66 -1.36
CA ILE A 405 16.90 -10.81 -1.57
C ILE A 405 16.74 -9.63 -0.61
N LEU A 406 17.73 -9.40 0.24
CA LEU A 406 17.75 -8.40 1.29
C LEU A 406 18.54 -7.17 0.83
N ALA A 407 18.06 -5.97 1.17
CA ALA A 407 18.75 -4.73 0.86
C ALA A 407 20.07 -4.63 1.63
N PRO A 408 21.24 -4.55 0.95
CA PRO A 408 22.53 -4.43 1.63
C PRO A 408 22.71 -3.10 2.39
N TYR A 409 21.97 -2.05 1.99
CA TYR A 409 22.02 -0.71 2.56
C TYR A 409 20.73 0.05 2.24
N GLY A 410 20.53 1.20 2.89
CA GLY A 410 19.41 2.09 2.59
C GLY A 410 19.61 2.83 1.27
N ALA A 411 18.60 2.80 0.39
CA ALA A 411 18.67 3.38 -0.96
C ALA A 411 17.29 3.53 -1.59
N LYS A 412 17.24 4.22 -2.73
CA LYS A 412 16.04 4.30 -3.57
C LYS A 412 15.98 3.11 -4.52
N ALA A 413 14.88 2.35 -4.48
CA ALA A 413 14.65 1.20 -5.35
C ALA A 413 14.11 1.62 -6.72
N TRP A 414 14.59 0.95 -7.76
CA TRP A 414 14.12 1.06 -9.13
C TRP A 414 13.92 -0.34 -9.70
N THR A 415 12.86 -0.55 -10.46
CA THR A 415 12.50 -1.83 -11.04
C THR A 415 12.51 -1.73 -12.55
N SER A 416 12.94 -2.81 -13.20
CA SER A 416 12.94 -2.93 -14.66
C SER A 416 12.77 -4.38 -15.07
N ARG A 417 12.55 -4.61 -16.36
CA ARG A 417 12.52 -5.95 -16.93
C ARG A 417 13.15 -5.91 -18.31
N ASP A 418 14.03 -6.86 -18.59
CA ASP A 418 14.56 -7.09 -19.93
C ASP A 418 14.69 -8.60 -20.22
N GLU A 419 14.94 -8.95 -21.48
CA GLU A 419 14.97 -10.34 -21.95
C GLU A 419 16.06 -11.16 -21.24
N ARG A 420 17.26 -10.58 -21.07
CA ARG A 420 18.41 -11.29 -20.52
C ARG A 420 18.34 -11.36 -19.00
N GLY A 421 18.03 -10.24 -18.36
CA GLY A 421 17.98 -10.07 -16.91
C GLY A 421 16.68 -10.46 -16.24
N GLY A 422 15.62 -10.71 -17.01
CA GLY A 422 14.32 -11.01 -16.46
C GLY A 422 13.79 -9.85 -15.62
N VAL A 423 13.28 -10.15 -14.43
CA VAL A 423 12.83 -9.15 -13.45
C VAL A 423 14.03 -8.62 -12.68
N ILE A 424 14.16 -7.29 -12.66
CA ILE A 424 15.33 -6.61 -12.11
C ILE A 424 14.88 -5.61 -11.05
N ILE A 425 15.58 -5.58 -9.92
CA ILE A 425 15.51 -4.50 -8.94
C ILE A 425 16.90 -3.89 -8.73
N ALA A 426 16.97 -2.57 -8.71
CA ALA A 426 18.18 -1.80 -8.52
C ALA A 426 18.07 -0.89 -7.31
N LEU A 427 19.10 -0.86 -6.49
CA LEU A 427 19.25 0.03 -5.35
C LEU A 427 20.24 1.13 -5.70
N VAL A 428 19.77 2.37 -5.71
CA VAL A 428 20.54 3.53 -6.17
C VAL A 428 20.82 4.50 -5.03
N ARG A 429 22.10 4.79 -4.80
CA ARG A 429 22.57 5.89 -3.95
C ARG A 429 23.25 6.95 -4.82
N LYS A 430 23.78 8.01 -4.20
CA LYS A 430 24.44 9.11 -4.91
C LYS A 430 25.72 8.66 -5.68
N GLN A 431 26.44 7.66 -5.18
CA GLN A 431 27.77 7.29 -5.68
C GLN A 431 27.80 5.94 -6.38
N ASP A 432 26.79 5.09 -6.13
CA ASP A 432 26.82 3.68 -6.48
C ASP A 432 25.43 3.08 -6.72
N VAL A 433 25.43 1.98 -7.46
CA VAL A 433 24.24 1.19 -7.81
C VAL A 433 24.53 -0.30 -7.57
N ILE A 434 23.57 -1.02 -7.01
CA ILE A 434 23.51 -2.49 -7.07
C ILE A 434 22.25 -2.88 -7.82
N LEU A 435 22.35 -3.84 -8.73
CA LEU A 435 21.22 -4.46 -9.41
C LEU A 435 21.17 -5.94 -9.08
N PHE A 436 19.96 -6.45 -8.87
CA PHE A 436 19.64 -7.85 -8.72
C PHE A 436 18.76 -8.26 -9.90
N MET A 437 19.23 -9.24 -10.67
CA MET A 437 18.54 -9.76 -11.87
C MET A 437 18.02 -11.17 -11.59
N HIS A 438 17.22 -11.70 -12.52
CA HIS A 438 16.56 -13.01 -12.45
C HIS A 438 15.56 -13.17 -11.30
N CYS A 439 15.01 -12.07 -10.78
CA CYS A 439 14.09 -12.14 -9.65
C CYS A 439 12.79 -12.88 -10.02
N ASP A 440 12.16 -13.56 -9.06
CA ASP A 440 10.82 -14.17 -9.22
C ASP A 440 9.75 -13.09 -9.02
N LYS A 441 9.80 -12.42 -7.86
CA LYS A 441 8.85 -11.35 -7.48
C LYS A 441 9.58 -10.13 -6.93
N LEU A 442 9.04 -8.96 -7.25
CA LEU A 442 9.40 -7.68 -6.66
C LEU A 442 8.54 -7.43 -5.41
N LEU A 443 9.14 -6.94 -4.33
CA LEU A 443 8.44 -6.59 -3.09
C LEU A 443 8.36 -5.08 -2.87
N TYR A 444 8.95 -4.29 -3.78
CA TYR A 444 9.07 -2.85 -3.71
C TYR A 444 8.66 -2.19 -5.03
N LEU A 445 8.19 -0.94 -4.94
CA LEU A 445 7.77 -0.14 -6.08
C LEU A 445 8.89 0.78 -6.57
N ASN A 446 8.76 1.22 -7.82
CA ASN A 446 9.63 2.22 -8.41
C ASN A 446 9.67 3.51 -7.58
N GLY A 447 10.87 3.91 -7.18
CA GLY A 447 11.12 5.14 -6.42
C GLY A 447 10.87 5.03 -4.92
N GLN A 448 10.57 3.84 -4.39
CA GLN A 448 10.41 3.61 -2.96
C GLN A 448 11.77 3.61 -2.24
N GLU A 449 11.86 4.20 -1.04
CA GLU A 449 13.04 4.10 -0.18
C GLU A 449 13.07 2.74 0.53
N VAL A 450 14.25 2.12 0.58
CA VAL A 450 14.50 0.84 1.27
C VAL A 450 15.44 1.07 2.45
N MET A 451 15.30 0.25 3.49
CA MET A 451 16.20 0.22 4.64
C MET A 451 17.13 -1.01 4.56
N PRO A 452 18.33 -0.97 5.18
CA PRO A 452 19.19 -2.14 5.25
C PRO A 452 18.46 -3.34 5.87
N GLY A 453 18.54 -4.49 5.22
CA GLY A 453 17.88 -5.74 5.65
C GLY A 453 16.45 -5.93 5.12
N ASP A 454 15.85 -4.93 4.47
CA ASP A 454 14.52 -5.06 3.90
C ASP A 454 14.48 -6.14 2.80
N PRO A 455 13.45 -7.00 2.75
CA PRO A 455 13.29 -7.95 1.65
C PRO A 455 12.76 -7.23 0.40
N ILE A 456 13.63 -7.01 -0.59
CA ILE A 456 13.33 -6.18 -1.77
C ILE A 456 12.79 -6.97 -2.97
N ALA A 457 13.18 -8.24 -3.08
CA ALA A 457 12.76 -9.15 -4.13
C ALA A 457 12.93 -10.60 -3.68
N THR A 458 12.66 -11.55 -4.56
CA THR A 458 12.88 -12.98 -4.33
C THR A 458 13.71 -13.58 -5.47
N VAL A 459 14.59 -14.52 -5.14
CA VAL A 459 15.41 -15.29 -6.08
C VAL A 459 14.49 -16.05 -7.03
N GLY A 460 14.77 -15.99 -8.33
CA GLY A 460 13.94 -16.60 -9.35
C GLY A 460 14.74 -17.16 -10.51
N THR A 461 14.00 -17.41 -11.60
CA THR A 461 14.54 -17.94 -12.85
C THR A 461 14.04 -17.14 -14.05
N THR A 462 13.75 -15.86 -13.87
CA THR A 462 13.28 -15.01 -14.98
C THR A 462 14.45 -14.56 -15.87
N GLY A 463 14.20 -14.39 -17.17
CA GLY A 463 15.24 -14.04 -18.15
C GLY A 463 16.11 -15.24 -18.53
N HIS A 464 17.36 -14.99 -18.93
CA HIS A 464 18.29 -16.05 -19.37
C HIS A 464 19.08 -16.60 -18.20
N THR A 465 18.68 -17.77 -17.71
CA THR A 465 19.27 -18.43 -16.55
C THR A 465 19.18 -19.95 -16.66
N THR A 466 20.15 -20.65 -16.08
CA THR A 466 20.22 -22.12 -16.03
C THR A 466 19.64 -22.70 -14.74
N GLY A 467 19.30 -21.86 -13.76
CA GLY A 467 18.75 -22.30 -12.48
C GLY A 467 18.57 -21.14 -11.49
N PRO A 468 17.92 -21.37 -10.33
CA PRO A 468 17.64 -20.31 -9.36
C PRO A 468 18.91 -19.64 -8.81
N HIS A 469 19.08 -18.36 -9.10
CA HIS A 469 20.17 -17.53 -8.57
C HIS A 469 19.83 -16.04 -8.61
N ALA A 470 20.56 -15.23 -7.85
CA ALA A 470 20.57 -13.78 -7.98
C ALA A 470 21.85 -13.36 -8.73
N HIS A 471 21.70 -12.79 -9.92
CA HIS A 471 22.81 -12.16 -10.63
C HIS A 471 22.94 -10.71 -10.15
N ILE A 472 24.08 -10.41 -9.52
CA ILE A 472 24.33 -9.15 -8.82
C ILE A 472 25.32 -8.31 -9.63
N VAL A 473 24.87 -7.15 -10.09
CA VAL A 473 25.71 -6.18 -10.82
C VAL A 473 25.93 -4.96 -9.96
N THR A 474 27.19 -4.55 -9.83
CA THR A 474 27.57 -3.31 -9.15
C THR A 474 27.99 -2.23 -10.13
N GLY A 475 27.73 -0.97 -9.78
CA GLY A 475 28.05 0.17 -10.62
C GLY A 475 28.46 1.42 -9.83
N LEU A 476 29.22 2.29 -10.49
CA LEU A 476 29.54 3.64 -10.04
C LEU A 476 28.65 4.65 -10.77
N VAL A 477 27.96 5.51 -10.03
CA VAL A 477 27.12 6.56 -10.62
C VAL A 477 28.00 7.61 -11.29
N SER A 478 27.70 7.92 -12.55
CA SER A 478 28.45 8.87 -13.37
C SER A 478 27.54 9.53 -14.39
N LYS A 479 27.67 10.86 -14.57
CA LYS A 479 26.89 11.61 -15.57
C LYS A 479 27.11 11.08 -17.01
N LYS A 480 28.29 10.51 -17.29
CA LYS A 480 28.67 9.94 -18.59
C LYS A 480 28.60 8.40 -18.61
N GLY A 481 27.96 7.78 -17.61
CA GLY A 481 27.90 6.32 -17.49
C GLY A 481 27.27 5.65 -18.71
N LYS A 482 27.82 4.49 -19.08
CA LYS A 482 27.39 3.70 -20.25
C LYS A 482 26.07 2.98 -20.04
N LYS A 483 25.70 2.69 -18.80
CA LYS A 483 24.44 2.03 -18.43
C LYS A 483 23.48 3.01 -17.78
N ARG A 484 22.18 2.68 -17.79
CA ARG A 484 21.11 3.53 -17.25
C ARG A 484 20.08 2.71 -16.49
N ILE A 485 19.64 3.21 -15.34
CA ILE A 485 18.49 2.72 -14.59
C ILE A 485 17.63 3.91 -14.15
N GLY A 486 16.37 3.95 -14.57
CA GLY A 486 15.55 5.16 -14.46
C GLY A 486 16.26 6.38 -15.05
N ASN A 487 16.45 7.43 -14.24
CA ASN A 487 17.16 8.66 -14.62
C ASN A 487 18.65 8.66 -14.25
N VAL A 488 19.19 7.55 -13.73
CA VAL A 488 20.57 7.46 -13.22
C VAL A 488 21.44 6.71 -14.22
N ARG A 489 22.58 7.32 -14.56
CA ARG A 489 23.63 6.71 -15.39
C ARG A 489 24.75 6.17 -14.52
N TYR A 490 25.30 5.02 -14.89
CA TYR A 490 26.37 4.35 -14.15
C TYR A 490 27.29 3.54 -15.06
N ASP A 491 28.49 3.25 -14.56
CA ASP A 491 29.45 2.33 -15.18
C ASP A 491 29.59 1.08 -14.31
N VAL A 492 29.54 -0.10 -14.92
CA VAL A 492 29.68 -1.38 -14.22
C VAL A 492 31.09 -1.49 -13.65
N ILE A 493 31.18 -1.97 -12.42
CA ILE A 493 32.45 -2.29 -11.75
C ILE A 493 32.35 -3.70 -11.17
N ASP A 494 33.48 -4.39 -11.08
CA ASP A 494 33.62 -5.67 -10.39
C ASP A 494 33.02 -5.61 -8.96
N PRO A 495 32.07 -6.49 -8.59
CA PRO A 495 31.46 -6.52 -7.26
C PRO A 495 32.44 -6.75 -6.11
N ILE A 496 33.59 -7.39 -6.34
CA ILE A 496 34.65 -7.51 -5.32
C ILE A 496 35.33 -6.16 -5.10
N LYS A 497 35.70 -5.45 -6.19
CA LYS A 497 36.27 -4.10 -6.10
C LYS A 497 35.28 -3.11 -5.50
N TRP A 498 34.01 -3.21 -5.90
CA TRP A 498 32.92 -2.42 -5.33
C TRP A 498 32.81 -2.65 -3.82
N PHE A 499 32.84 -3.90 -3.37
CA PHE A 499 32.79 -4.24 -1.95
C PHE A 499 33.91 -3.55 -1.18
N TYR A 500 35.16 -3.62 -1.63
CA TYR A 500 36.26 -2.97 -0.93
C TYR A 500 36.22 -1.44 -0.96
N LYS A 501 35.62 -0.86 -2.01
CA LYS A 501 35.44 0.59 -2.15
C LYS A 501 34.33 1.14 -1.24
N PHE A 502 33.25 0.39 -1.07
CA PHE A 502 32.06 0.81 -0.32
C PHE A 502 31.79 -0.03 0.93
N LYS A 503 32.78 -0.82 1.39
CA LYS A 503 32.63 -1.71 2.54
C LYS A 503 32.03 -0.92 3.69
N PRO A 504 31.01 -1.46 4.39
CA PRO A 504 30.55 -0.84 5.63
C PRO A 504 31.74 -0.79 6.58
N THR A 505 32.28 0.41 6.83
CA THR A 505 33.27 0.59 7.89
C THR A 505 32.54 0.38 9.20
N SER A 506 32.98 -0.58 10.02
CA SER A 506 32.60 -0.64 11.42
C SER A 506 33.00 0.69 12.05
N LYS A 507 32.03 1.56 12.25
CA LYS A 507 32.13 2.74 13.10
C LYS A 507 31.27 2.50 14.31
#